data_AF-A0A359DDZ5-F1
#
_entry.id   AF-A0A359DDZ5-F1
#
_cell.length_a   1.000
_cell.length_b   1.000
_cell.length_c   1.000
_cell.angle_alpha   90.00
_cell.angle_beta   90.00
_cell.angle_gamma   90.00
#
_symmetry.space_group_name_H-M   'P 1'
#
loop_
_entity.id
_entity.type
_entity.pdbx_description
1 polymer ?
#
loop_
_entity_poly.entity_id
_entity_poly.type
_entity_poly.pdbx_seq_one_letter_code
_entity_poly.pdbx_strand_id
1 'polypeptide(L)'
;MSTLCIGPYTLPNQLILAPMAGVTDRPFRQLCRRLGAGLVVSEMVTSDVRLWNTRKSSLRLMHEGDPEPRSVQIAGGDPEMLAEAARRNVDLGAQIIDINMGCPAKKVCNKAA
;
A
#
# COMPACT_ATOMS: atom_id res chain seq x y z
N MET A 1 -9.80 -26.37 0.90
CA MET A 1 -9.81 -24.95 1.31
C MET A 1 -9.72 -24.10 0.05
N SER A 2 -10.58 -23.10 -0.11
CA SER A 2 -10.55 -22.19 -1.26
C SER A 2 -9.28 -21.33 -1.21
N THR A 3 -8.55 -21.30 -2.31
CA THR A 3 -7.44 -20.38 -2.56
C THR A 3 -7.96 -18.96 -2.75
N LEU A 4 -7.34 -17.97 -2.10
CA LEU A 4 -7.66 -16.55 -2.29
C LEU A 4 -6.81 -16.01 -3.44
N CYS A 5 -7.47 -15.38 -4.42
CA CYS A 5 -6.82 -14.75 -5.57
C CYS A 5 -7.16 -13.26 -5.64
N ILE A 6 -6.17 -12.43 -5.96
CA ILE A 6 -6.34 -11.01 -6.29
C ILE A 6 -5.82 -10.82 -7.71
N GLY A 7 -6.74 -10.72 -8.67
CA GLY A 7 -6.38 -10.72 -10.09
C GLY A 7 -5.54 -11.96 -10.46
N PRO A 8 -4.33 -11.82 -11.02
CA PRO A 8 -3.46 -12.94 -11.38
C PRO A 8 -2.69 -13.54 -10.19
N TYR A 9 -2.79 -12.96 -8.99
CA TYR A 9 -1.98 -13.37 -7.84
C TYR A 9 -2.74 -14.34 -6.94
N THR A 10 -2.27 -15.59 -6.87
CA THR A 10 -2.74 -16.56 -5.88
C THR A 10 -1.95 -16.42 -4.59
N LEU A 11 -2.65 -16.19 -3.47
CA LEU A 11 -2.02 -16.06 -2.16
C LEU A 11 -1.82 -17.45 -1.52
N PRO A 12 -0.73 -17.66 -0.75
CA PRO A 12 -0.45 -18.95 -0.12
C PRO A 12 -1.42 -19.28 1.02
N ASN A 13 -2.12 -18.28 1.57
CA ASN A 13 -3.18 -18.42 2.56
C ASN A 13 -4.06 -17.16 2.58
N GLN A 14 -5.09 -17.15 3.42
CA GLN A 14 -6.09 -16.08 3.52
C GLN A 14 -5.77 -15.05 4.62
N LEU A 15 -4.51 -14.96 5.07
CA LEU A 15 -4.09 -14.02 6.10
C LEU A 15 -3.37 -12.83 5.47
N ILE A 16 -3.92 -11.63 5.63
CA ILE A 16 -3.39 -10.40 5.07
C ILE A 16 -2.98 -9.47 6.22
N LEU A 17 -1.73 -9.00 6.22
CA LEU A 17 -1.30 -7.96 7.16
C LEU A 17 -1.91 -6.62 6.75
N ALA A 18 -2.70 -6.03 7.65
CA ALA A 18 -3.33 -4.74 7.43
C ALA A 18 -2.29 -3.60 7.28
N PRO A 19 -2.52 -2.62 6.41
CA PRO A 19 -1.67 -1.45 6.28
C PRO A 19 -1.84 -0.52 7.50
N MET A 20 -0.74 -0.18 8.17
CA MET A 20 -0.75 0.67 9.36
C MET A 20 0.35 1.72 9.24
N ALA A 21 -0.05 2.98 8.99
CA ALA A 21 0.88 4.09 8.84
C ALA A 21 1.74 4.28 10.11
N GLY A 22 3.06 4.23 9.95
CA GLY A 22 4.06 4.29 11.02
C GLY A 22 4.35 2.95 11.71
N VAL A 23 3.72 1.86 11.30
CA VAL A 23 3.92 0.52 11.90
C VAL A 23 4.37 -0.49 10.84
N THR A 24 3.66 -0.61 9.72
CA THR A 24 4.00 -1.57 8.66
C THR A 24 5.09 -1.04 7.74
N ASP A 25 6.25 -0.67 8.29
CA ASP A 25 7.45 -0.36 7.51
C ASP A 25 8.02 -1.63 6.84
N ARG A 26 9.04 -1.46 5.99
CA ARG A 26 9.60 -2.60 5.22
C ARG A 26 10.13 -3.73 6.13
N PRO A 27 10.97 -3.47 7.15
CA PRO A 27 11.42 -4.52 8.07
C PRO A 27 10.26 -5.28 8.73
N PHE A 28 9.23 -4.58 9.19
CA PHE A 28 8.07 -5.22 9.82
C PHE A 28 7.30 -6.11 8.84
N ARG A 29 7.05 -5.62 7.62
CA ARG A 29 6.39 -6.41 6.56
C ARG A 29 7.19 -7.67 6.21
N GLN A 30 8.51 -7.57 6.09
CA GLN A 30 9.37 -8.73 5.83
C GLN A 30 9.31 -9.76 6.96
N LEU A 31 9.30 -9.30 8.23
CA LEU A 31 9.13 -10.18 9.38
C LEU A 31 7.77 -10.90 9.34
N CYS A 32 6.68 -10.17 9.14
CA CYS A 32 5.34 -10.76 9.05
C CYS A 32 5.21 -11.76 7.89
N ARG A 33 5.82 -11.47 6.74
CA ARG A 33 5.88 -12.41 5.61
C ARG A 33 6.60 -13.69 6.01
N ARG A 34 7.77 -13.59 6.65
CA ARG A 34 8.53 -14.75 7.15
C ARG A 34 7.77 -15.56 8.19
N LEU A 35 6.90 -14.91 8.97
CA LEU A 35 6.05 -15.56 9.99
C LEU A 35 4.74 -16.12 9.42
N GLY A 36 4.50 -16.03 8.11
CA GLY A 36 3.40 -16.73 7.44
C GLY A 36 2.26 -15.85 6.93
N ALA A 37 2.37 -14.52 6.96
CA ALA A 37 1.37 -13.65 6.32
C ALA A 37 1.29 -13.95 4.81
N GLY A 38 0.09 -14.22 4.30
CA GLY A 38 -0.17 -14.54 2.90
C GLY A 38 -0.08 -13.35 1.95
N LEU A 39 -0.33 -12.14 2.45
CA LEU A 39 -0.02 -10.88 1.80
C LEU A 39 0.37 -9.84 2.86
N VAL A 40 1.24 -8.90 2.50
CA VAL A 40 1.53 -7.72 3.31
C VAL A 40 1.30 -6.48 2.48
N VAL A 41 0.68 -5.47 3.08
CA VAL A 41 0.37 -4.20 2.41
C VAL A 41 1.28 -3.10 2.96
N SER A 42 1.78 -2.23 2.07
CA SER A 42 2.63 -1.11 2.45
C SER A 42 1.92 -0.15 3.42
N GLU A 43 2.69 0.76 4.02
CA GLU A 43 2.07 1.96 4.60
C GLU A 43 1.27 2.73 3.54
N MET A 44 0.25 3.46 4.01
CA MET A 44 -0.57 4.34 3.19
C MET A 44 0.25 5.49 2.58
N VAL A 45 0.13 5.64 1.27
CA VAL A 45 0.72 6.71 0.44
C VAL A 45 -0.38 7.70 0.04
N THR A 46 -0.09 9.01 0.09
CA THR A 46 -1.02 10.05 -0.39
C THR A 46 -1.09 10.04 -1.92
N SER A 47 -2.28 10.23 -2.49
CA SER A 47 -2.44 10.40 -3.95
C SER A 47 -1.81 11.70 -4.48
N ASP A 48 -1.53 12.66 -3.60
CA ASP A 48 -0.84 13.89 -3.96
C ASP A 48 0.67 13.67 -4.14
N VAL A 49 1.08 13.47 -5.39
CA VAL A 49 2.47 13.22 -5.78
C VAL A 49 3.42 14.38 -5.44
N ARG A 50 2.91 15.61 -5.26
CA ARG A 50 3.73 16.77 -4.87
C ARG A 50 4.32 16.60 -3.46
N LEU A 51 3.67 15.77 -2.62
CA LEU A 51 4.08 15.51 -1.24
C LEU A 51 5.06 14.32 -1.12
N TRP A 52 5.50 13.73 -2.24
CA TRP A 52 6.31 12.51 -2.25
C TRP A 52 7.81 12.76 -1.97
N ASN A 53 8.26 13.99 -2.11
CA ASN A 53 9.67 14.36 -1.93
C ASN A 53 10.11 14.53 -0.47
N THR A 54 9.21 14.31 0.49
CA THR A 54 9.60 14.31 1.91
C THR A 54 10.31 12.99 2.25
N ARG A 55 11.26 13.02 3.19
CA ARG A 55 11.94 11.80 3.67
C ARG A 55 10.95 10.72 4.12
N LYS A 56 9.84 11.11 4.74
CA LYS A 56 8.81 10.17 5.21
C LYS A 56 8.09 9.51 4.04
N SER A 57 7.71 10.28 3.03
CA SER A 57 7.04 9.75 1.84
C SER A 57 7.98 8.90 0.99
N SER A 58 9.24 9.30 0.82
CA SER A 58 10.21 8.54 0.02
C SER A 58 10.45 7.14 0.58
N LEU A 59 10.54 6.99 1.91
CA LEU A 59 10.65 5.68 2.57
C LEU A 59 9.42 4.79 2.33
N ARG A 60 8.23 5.38 2.17
CA ARG A 60 7.00 4.63 1.88
C ARG A 60 6.85 4.23 0.42
N LEU A 61 7.55 4.91 -0.48
CA LEU A 61 7.58 4.67 -1.92
C LEU A 61 8.67 3.67 -2.33
N MET A 62 9.58 3.34 -1.42
CA MET A 62 10.62 2.32 -1.62
C MET A 62 10.03 0.92 -1.46
N HIS A 63 9.55 0.36 -2.58
CA HIS A 63 9.00 -0.99 -2.65
C HIS A 63 10.08 -2.07 -2.87
N GLU A 64 11.31 -1.67 -3.16
CA GLU A 64 12.43 -2.59 -3.36
C GLU A 64 12.72 -3.40 -2.08
N GLY A 65 12.76 -4.72 -2.25
CA GLY A 65 12.93 -5.68 -1.17
C GLY A 65 11.65 -6.04 -0.41
N ASP A 66 10.49 -5.49 -0.80
CA ASP A 66 9.22 -6.05 -0.33
C ASP A 66 8.92 -7.40 -0.98
N PRO A 67 8.30 -8.33 -0.24
CA PRO A 67 7.93 -9.63 -0.77
C PRO A 67 6.82 -9.51 -1.83
N GLU A 68 6.90 -10.35 -2.86
CA GLU A 68 5.85 -10.40 -3.87
C GLU A 68 4.59 -11.19 -3.38
N PRO A 69 3.40 -10.83 -3.87
CA PRO A 69 3.12 -9.65 -4.70
C PRO A 69 3.19 -8.36 -3.86
N ARG A 70 3.83 -7.31 -4.40
CA ARG A 70 3.99 -6.01 -3.75
C ARG A 70 2.67 -5.24 -3.78
N SER A 71 2.00 -5.13 -2.63
CA SER A 71 0.73 -4.43 -2.48
C SER A 71 0.94 -3.07 -1.84
N VAL A 72 0.51 -2.02 -2.53
CA VAL A 72 0.65 -0.62 -2.08
C VAL A 72 -0.71 0.00 -1.85
N GLN A 73 -0.90 0.60 -0.67
CA GLN A 73 -2.13 1.33 -0.37
C GLN A 73 -1.99 2.82 -0.68
N ILE A 74 -2.90 3.36 -1.50
CA ILE A 74 -3.02 4.80 -1.79
C ILE A 74 -4.28 5.40 -1.17
N ALA A 75 -4.23 6.69 -0.84
CA ALA A 75 -5.35 7.42 -0.25
C ALA A 75 -5.49 8.84 -0.84
N GLY A 76 -6.72 9.21 -1.19
CA GLY A 76 -7.05 10.49 -1.81
C GLY A 76 -8.54 10.62 -2.10
N GLY A 77 -9.00 11.83 -2.38
CA GLY A 77 -10.41 12.12 -2.74
C GLY A 77 -10.63 12.51 -4.20
N ASP A 78 -9.56 12.82 -4.94
CA ASP A 78 -9.63 13.19 -6.36
C ASP A 78 -9.30 11.98 -7.24
N PRO A 79 -10.18 11.58 -8.19
CA PRO A 79 -9.97 10.41 -9.05
C PRO A 79 -8.72 10.50 -9.93
N GLU A 80 -8.41 11.68 -10.49
CA GLU A 80 -7.25 11.85 -11.38
C GLU A 80 -5.94 11.73 -10.60
N MET A 81 -5.89 12.31 -9.39
CA MET A 81 -4.77 12.15 -8.49
C MET A 81 -4.58 10.69 -8.05
N LEU A 82 -5.68 9.96 -7.78
CA LEU A 82 -5.61 8.53 -7.46
C LEU A 82 -5.08 7.71 -8.64
N ALA A 83 -5.56 7.97 -9.85
CA ALA A 83 -5.09 7.30 -11.06
C ALA A 83 -3.59 7.54 -11.31
N GLU A 84 -3.14 8.77 -11.13
CA GLU A 84 -1.73 9.13 -11.28
C GLU A 84 -0.86 8.47 -10.20
N ALA A 85 -1.29 8.50 -8.94
CA ALA A 85 -0.58 7.84 -7.86
C ALA A 85 -0.50 6.32 -8.06
N ALA A 86 -1.56 5.69 -8.58
CA ALA A 86 -1.56 4.29 -8.94
C ALA A 86 -0.50 3.99 -10.02
N ARG A 87 -0.53 4.73 -11.14
CA ARG A 87 0.45 4.56 -12.24
C ARG A 87 1.90 4.69 -11.74
N ARG A 88 2.21 5.73 -10.98
CA ARG A 88 3.56 5.92 -10.45
C ARG A 88 4.01 4.82 -9.48
N ASN A 89 3.10 4.30 -8.65
CA ASN A 89 3.47 3.19 -7.77
C ASN A 89 3.71 1.90 -8.57
N VAL A 90 2.97 1.68 -9.66
CA VAL A 90 3.24 0.58 -10.60
C VAL A 90 4.61 0.75 -11.26
N ASP A 91 4.97 1.96 -11.70
CA ASP A 91 6.31 2.26 -12.25
C ASP A 91 7.43 1.99 -11.22
N LEU A 92 7.13 2.18 -9.92
CA LEU A 92 8.02 1.85 -8.80
C LEU A 92 7.96 0.36 -8.40
N GLY A 93 7.22 -0.47 -9.13
CA GLY A 93 7.19 -1.92 -8.98
C GLY A 93 6.01 -2.48 -8.18
N ALA A 94 5.00 -1.68 -7.83
CA ALA A 94 3.77 -2.20 -7.23
C ALA A 94 3.04 -3.15 -8.18
N GLN A 95 2.59 -4.28 -7.65
CA GLN A 95 1.84 -5.31 -8.38
C GLN A 95 0.35 -5.26 -8.07
N ILE A 96 -0.01 -4.77 -6.87
CA ILE A 96 -1.38 -4.55 -6.42
C ILE A 96 -1.50 -3.13 -5.90
N ILE A 97 -2.53 -2.41 -6.35
CA ILE A 97 -2.92 -1.11 -5.80
C ILE A 97 -4.18 -1.30 -4.96
N ASP A 98 -4.09 -0.94 -3.69
CA ASP A 98 -5.18 -0.91 -2.73
C ASP A 98 -5.63 0.54 -2.49
N ILE A 99 -6.93 0.80 -2.42
CA ILE A 99 -7.49 2.15 -2.23
C ILE A 99 -8.05 2.25 -0.82
N ASN A 100 -7.46 3.12 0.00
CA ASN A 100 -7.95 3.37 1.35
C ASN A 100 -9.28 4.15 1.30
N MET A 101 -10.38 3.45 1.61
CA MET A 101 -11.71 4.06 1.80
C MET A 101 -12.20 3.93 3.26
N GLY A 102 -11.30 3.61 4.20
CA GLY A 102 -11.67 3.27 5.58
C GLY A 102 -11.13 4.20 6.65
N CYS A 103 -10.10 5.01 6.38
CA CYS A 103 -9.44 5.80 7.43
C CYS A 103 -10.30 7.01 7.87
N PRO A 104 -10.69 7.12 9.15
CA PRO A 104 -11.47 8.25 9.65
C PRO A 104 -10.61 9.46 10.05
N ALA A 105 -9.30 9.42 9.82
CA ALA A 105 -8.40 10.46 10.28
C ALA A 105 -8.71 11.79 9.59
N LYS A 106 -8.82 12.88 10.35
CA LYS A 106 -9.14 14.23 9.83
C LYS A 106 -8.28 14.65 8.65
N LYS A 107 -6.98 14.31 8.63
CA LYS A 107 -6.06 14.63 7.53
C LYS A 107 -6.38 13.91 6.21
N VAL A 108 -7.11 12.80 6.28
CA VAL A 108 -7.59 12.02 5.13
C VAL A 108 -8.98 12.53 4.73
N CYS A 109 -9.89 12.70 5.69
CA CYS A 109 -11.28 13.11 5.43
C CYS A 109 -11.44 14.59 5.04
N ASN A 110 -10.63 15.50 5.59
CA ASN A 110 -10.75 16.95 5.35
C ASN A 110 -9.94 17.45 4.14
N LYS A 111 -9.60 16.61 3.15
CA LYS A 111 -9.20 17.15 1.83
C LYS A 111 -10.38 17.74 1.04
N ALA A 112 -11.60 17.63 1.57
CA ALA A 112 -12.81 18.32 1.11
C ALA A 112 -13.19 19.55 1.94
N ALA A 113 -12.29 20.09 2.78
CA ALA A 113 -12.51 21.31 3.56
C ALA A 113 -11.36 22.31 3.39
#